data_AF-A0A349DQT8-F1
#
_entry.id   AF-A0A349DQT8-F1
#
_cell.length_a   1.000
_cell.length_b   1.000
_cell.length_c   1.000
_cell.angle_alpha   90.00
_cell.angle_beta   90.00
_cell.angle_gamma   90.00
#
_symmetry.space_group_name_H-M   'P 1'
#
loop_
_entity.id
_entity.type
_entity.pdbx_description
1 polymer ?
#
loop_
_entity_poly.entity_id
_entity_poly.type
_entity_poly.pdbx_seq_one_letter_code
_entity_poly.pdbx_strand_id
1 'polypeptide(L)'
;MTKNRIESLIQTLFTDQKLYKALLAKAFQMLGNDAESQDVVNEAYIKLFEVLTQAQEVSNPAGFLWNTVYRKAIDLLRKKQSNQQYTSHCLATQKEA
;
A
#
# COMPACT_ATOMS: atom_id res chain seq x y z
N MET A 1 20.26 -8.77 -10.27
CA MET A 1 19.32 -9.85 -10.67
C MET A 1 18.96 -9.67 -12.13
N THR A 2 18.75 -10.75 -12.91
CA THR A 2 18.21 -10.62 -14.28
C THR A 2 16.71 -10.29 -14.22
N LYS A 3 16.21 -9.46 -15.13
CA LYS A 3 14.81 -9.00 -15.17
C LYS A 3 13.80 -10.15 -15.07
N ASN A 4 14.02 -11.22 -15.83
CA ASN A 4 13.17 -12.43 -15.83
C ASN A 4 13.08 -13.11 -14.45
N ARG A 5 14.13 -13.02 -13.62
CA ARG A 5 14.14 -13.59 -12.27
C ARG A 5 13.36 -12.74 -11.27
N ILE A 6 13.30 -11.44 -11.49
CA ILE A 6 12.48 -10.51 -10.68
C ILE A 6 11.01 -10.75 -10.98
N GLU A 7 10.65 -10.83 -12.27
CA GLU A 7 9.28 -11.11 -12.71
C GLU A 7 8.77 -12.44 -12.16
N SER A 8 9.58 -13.51 -12.22
CA SER A 8 9.18 -14.81 -11.67
C SER A 8 9.02 -14.81 -10.15
N LEU A 9 9.88 -14.08 -9.42
CA LEU A 9 9.78 -13.92 -7.97
C LEU A 9 8.50 -13.18 -7.58
N ILE A 10 8.18 -12.08 -8.26
CA ILE A 10 6.95 -11.33 -8.00
C ILE A 10 5.72 -12.15 -8.36
N GLN A 11 5.73 -12.82 -9.51
CA GLN A 11 4.64 -13.70 -9.89
C GLN A 11 4.41 -14.77 -8.82
N THR A 12 5.47 -15.36 -8.28
CA THR A 12 5.38 -16.35 -7.19
C THR A 12 4.77 -15.74 -5.92
N LEU A 13 5.25 -14.57 -5.49
CA LEU A 13 4.75 -13.88 -4.29
C LEU A 13 3.31 -13.37 -4.44
N PHE A 14 2.89 -13.02 -5.66
CA PHE A 14 1.53 -12.57 -5.95
C PHE A 14 0.57 -13.75 -6.07
N THR A 15 1.03 -14.87 -6.62
CA THR A 15 0.26 -16.12 -6.74
C THR A 15 0.15 -16.83 -5.38
N ASP A 16 1.02 -16.51 -4.41
CA ASP A 16 0.85 -16.90 -3.01
C ASP A 16 -0.41 -16.24 -2.44
N GLN A 17 -1.52 -16.95 -2.61
CA GLN A 17 -2.84 -16.51 -2.19
C GLN A 17 -2.92 -16.31 -0.68
N LYS A 18 -2.07 -16.98 0.11
CA LYS A 18 -2.07 -16.84 1.57
C LYS A 18 -1.46 -15.50 1.98
N LEU A 19 -0.30 -15.14 1.41
CA LEU A 19 0.32 -13.85 1.68
C LEU A 19 -0.56 -12.70 1.19
N TYR A 20 -1.05 -12.77 -0.05
CA TYR A 20 -1.90 -11.73 -0.62
C TYR A 20 -3.16 -11.48 0.22
N LYS A 21 -3.88 -12.55 0.60
CA LYS A 21 -5.07 -12.45 1.46
C LYS A 21 -4.75 -11.88 2.85
N ALA A 22 -3.60 -12.24 3.43
CA ALA A 22 -3.19 -11.71 4.74
C ALA A 22 -2.87 -10.20 4.68
N LEU A 23 -2.21 -9.75 3.60
CA LEU A 23 -1.96 -8.33 3.36
C LEU A 23 -3.26 -7.55 3.15
N LEU A 24 -4.19 -8.09 2.36
CA LEU A 24 -5.52 -7.50 2.17
C LEU A 24 -6.29 -7.40 3.49
N ALA A 25 -6.34 -8.48 4.27
CA ALA A 25 -7.01 -8.47 5.56
C ALA A 25 -6.42 -7.41 6.50
N LYS A 26 -5.09 -7.23 6.47
CA LYS A 26 -4.43 -6.19 7.26
C LYS A 26 -4.78 -4.78 6.80
N ALA A 27 -4.74 -4.53 5.50
CA ALA A 27 -5.10 -3.23 4.94
C ALA A 27 -6.58 -2.92 5.23
N PHE A 28 -7.47 -3.90 5.08
CA PHE A 28 -8.89 -3.76 5.37
C PHE A 28 -9.16 -3.48 6.84
N GLN A 29 -8.46 -4.16 7.76
CA GLN A 29 -8.54 -3.86 9.19
C GLN A 29 -8.21 -2.39 9.50
N MET A 30 -7.33 -1.76 8.72
CA MET A 30 -6.89 -0.37 8.95
C MET A 30 -7.78 0.65 8.23
N LEU A 31 -8.24 0.33 7.01
CA LEU A 31 -8.90 1.28 6.11
C LEU A 31 -10.43 1.14 6.10
N GLY A 32 -10.95 -0.04 6.43
CA GLY A 32 -12.38 -0.35 6.41
C GLY A 32 -13.01 -0.32 5.01
N ASN A 33 -12.20 -0.38 3.96
CA ASN A 33 -12.64 -0.29 2.56
C ASN A 33 -11.87 -1.29 1.70
N ASP A 34 -12.58 -2.14 0.96
CA ASP A 34 -11.98 -3.19 0.13
C ASP A 34 -11.13 -2.63 -1.03
N ALA A 35 -11.64 -1.64 -1.74
CA ALA A 35 -10.96 -1.06 -2.90
C ALA A 35 -9.64 -0.38 -2.49
N GLU A 36 -9.67 0.44 -1.44
CA GLU A 36 -8.45 1.08 -0.92
C GLU A 36 -7.45 0.07 -0.37
N SER A 37 -7.95 -1.02 0.23
CA SER A 37 -7.10 -2.10 0.71
C SER A 37 -6.38 -2.78 -0.44
N GLN A 38 -7.10 -3.05 -1.53
CA GLN A 38 -6.54 -3.64 -2.74
C GLN A 38 -5.52 -2.71 -3.40
N ASP A 39 -5.81 -1.41 -3.48
CA ASP A 39 -4.89 -0.42 -4.03
C ASP A 39 -3.59 -0.35 -3.21
N VAL A 40 -3.68 -0.31 -1.88
CA VAL A 40 -2.51 -0.28 -1.00
C VAL A 40 -1.65 -1.54 -1.14
N VAL A 41 -2.27 -2.71 -1.25
CA VAL A 41 -1.53 -3.97 -1.46
C VAL A 41 -0.86 -3.97 -2.84
N ASN A 42 -1.58 -3.59 -3.89
CA ASN A 42 -1.03 -3.53 -5.25
C ASN A 42 0.14 -2.55 -5.34
N GLU A 43 0.04 -1.36 -4.75
CA GLU A 43 1.13 -0.39 -4.67
C GLU A 43 2.36 -0.97 -3.95
N ALA A 44 2.17 -1.81 -2.92
CA ALA A 44 3.28 -2.45 -2.23
C ALA A 44 4.04 -3.43 -3.13
N TYR A 45 3.33 -4.21 -3.97
CA TYR A 45 3.94 -5.10 -4.95
C TYR A 45 4.66 -4.33 -6.06
N ILE A 46 4.07 -3.24 -6.57
CA ILE A 46 4.74 -2.34 -7.52
C ILE A 46 6.02 -1.78 -6.91
N LYS A 47 5.97 -1.38 -5.64
CA LYS A 47 7.15 -0.84 -4.96
C LYS A 47 8.27 -1.87 -4.81
N LEU A 48 7.91 -3.12 -4.49
CA LEU A 48 8.87 -4.22 -4.45
C LEU A 48 9.50 -4.45 -5.83
N PHE A 49 8.72 -4.40 -6.91
CA PHE A 49 9.22 -4.51 -8.28
C PHE A 49 10.24 -3.43 -8.63
N GLU A 50 9.92 -2.17 -8.33
CA GLU A 50 10.83 -1.05 -8.55
C GLU A 50 12.17 -1.24 -7.83
N VAL A 51 12.13 -1.60 -6.55
CA VAL A 51 13.32 -1.80 -5.70
C VAL A 51 14.21 -2.91 -6.26
N LEU A 52 13.62 -4.07 -6.58
CA LEU A 52 14.35 -5.19 -7.16
C LEU A 52 14.94 -4.86 -8.53
N THR A 53 14.21 -4.10 -9.35
CA THR A 53 14.65 -3.67 -10.69
C THR A 53 15.83 -2.68 -10.61
N GLN A 54 15.89 -1.88 -9.56
CA GLN A 54 17.03 -0.99 -9.24
C GLN A 54 18.23 -1.74 -8.64
N ALA A 55 18.22 -3.08 -8.67
CA ALA A 55 19.24 -3.95 -8.09
C ALA A 55 19.47 -3.74 -6.58
N GLN A 56 18.50 -3.15 -5.88
CA GLN A 56 18.53 -3.09 -4.42
C GLN A 56 18.20 -4.47 -3.85
N GLU A 57 18.94 -4.87 -2.83
CA GLU A 57 18.74 -6.17 -2.20
C GLU A 57 17.56 -6.11 -1.21
N VAL A 58 16.63 -7.04 -1.38
CA VAL A 58 15.52 -7.26 -0.44
C VAL A 58 15.65 -8.67 0.11
N SER A 59 16.23 -8.78 1.30
CA SER A 59 16.48 -10.06 1.97
C SER A 59 15.19 -10.81 2.34
N ASN A 60 14.12 -10.07 2.68
CA ASN A 60 12.81 -10.63 3.01
C ASN A 60 11.69 -9.88 2.24
N PRO A 61 11.31 -10.34 1.05
CA PRO A 61 10.26 -9.72 0.24
C PRO A 61 8.89 -9.70 0.92
N ALA A 62 8.52 -10.74 1.65
CA ALA A 62 7.26 -10.77 2.39
C ALA A 62 7.23 -9.72 3.50
N GLY A 63 8.30 -9.63 4.30
CA GLY A 63 8.45 -8.60 5.33
C GLY A 63 8.45 -7.18 4.75
N PHE A 64 9.06 -6.99 3.58
CA PHE A 64 9.01 -5.73 2.84
C PHE A 64 7.57 -5.35 2.47
N LEU A 65 6.78 -6.29 1.93
CA LEU A 65 5.38 -6.06 1.59
C LEU A 65 4.55 -5.70 2.83
N TRP A 66 4.69 -6.44 3.94
CA TRP A 66 4.00 -6.13 5.20
C TRP A 66 4.25 -4.70 5.68
N ASN A 67 5.52 -4.30 5.71
CA ASN A 67 5.91 -2.96 6.14
C ASN A 67 5.38 -1.88 5.18
N THR A 68 5.45 -2.15 3.88
CA THR A 68 4.99 -1.20 2.85
C THR A 68 3.48 -1.00 2.91
N VAL A 69 2.70 -2.08 3.00
CA VAL A 69 1.23 -2.04 3.18
C VAL A 69 0.85 -1.24 4.42
N TYR A 70 1.50 -1.53 5.56
CA TYR A 70 1.24 -0.82 6.81
C TYR A 70 1.49 0.69 6.70
N ARG A 71 2.64 1.08 6.13
CA ARG A 71 3.01 2.49 5.95
C ARG A 71 2.05 3.22 5.00
N LYS A 72 1.75 2.60 3.86
CA LYS A 72 0.81 3.14 2.86
C LYS A 72 -0.58 3.33 3.44
N ALA A 73 -1.07 2.37 4.23
CA ALA A 73 -2.35 2.51 4.92
C ALA A 73 -2.35 3.69 5.91
N ILE A 74 -1.29 3.86 6.70
CA ILE A 74 -1.15 5.02 7.61
C ILE A 74 -1.13 6.34 6.83
N ASP A 75 -0.36 6.41 5.75
CA ASP A 75 -0.25 7.62 4.96
C ASP A 75 -1.60 8.00 4.33
N LEU A 76 -2.37 7.02 3.87
CA LEU A 76 -3.73 7.23 3.37
C LEU A 76 -4.67 7.74 4.47
N LEU A 77 -4.62 7.15 5.67
CA LEU A 77 -5.43 7.61 6.82
C LEU A 77 -5.09 9.06 7.20
N ARG A 78 -3.80 9.41 7.25
CA ARG A 78 -3.35 10.78 7.51
C ARG A 78 -3.83 11.75 6.43
N LYS A 79 -3.76 11.35 5.16
CA LYS A 79 -4.28 12.15 4.04
C LYS A 79 -5.79 12.38 4.16
N LYS A 80 -6.57 11.35 4.50
CA LYS A 80 -8.01 11.48 4.73
C LYS A 80 -8.32 12.45 5.86
N GLN A 81 -7.61 12.34 6.98
CA GLN A 81 -7.78 13.25 8.11
C GLN A 81 -7.47 14.70 7.72
N SER A 82 -6.35 14.94 7.02
CA SER A 82 -5.99 16.27 6.54
C SER A 82 -7.05 16.85 5.59
N ASN A 83 -7.58 16.02 4.67
CA ASN A 83 -8.63 16.45 3.75
C ASN A 83 -9.93 16.81 4.49
N GLN A 84 -10.34 16.01 5.48
CA GLN A 84 -11.51 16.30 6.31
C GLN A 84 -11.36 17.61 7.07
N GLN A 85 -10.18 17.88 7.64
CA GLN A 85 -9.90 19.14 8.32
C GLN A 85 -10.00 20.33 7.35
N TYR A 86 -9.42 20.20 6.16
CA TYR A 86 -9.48 21.23 5.13
C TYR A 86 -10.92 21.51 4.68
N THR A 87 -11.68 20.47 4.34
CA THR A 87 -13.09 20.62 3.95
C THR A 87 -13.91 21.26 5.07
N SER A 88 -13.67 20.86 6.32
CA SER A 88 -14.35 21.45 7.49
C SER A 88 -14.04 22.94 7.63
N HIS A 89 -12.78 23.34 7.43
CA HIS A 89 -12.38 24.74 7.46
C HIS A 89 -13.07 25.56 6.36
N CYS A 90 -13.09 25.06 5.11
CA CYS A 90 -13.78 25.73 4.01
C CYS A 90 -15.29 25.88 4.24
N LEU A 91 -15.93 24.88 4.83
CA LEU A 91 -17.36 24.94 5.15
C LEU A 91 -17.66 25.93 6.28
N ALA A 92 -16.75 26.10 7.24
CA ALA A 92 -16.90 27.08 8.31
C ALA A 92 -16.81 28.52 7.76
N THR A 93 -15.79 28.81 6.96
CA THR A 93 -15.61 30.15 6.37
C THR A 93 -16.74 30.55 5.43
N GLN A 94 -17.35 29.59 4.72
CA GLN A 94 -18.53 29.84 3.88
C GLN A 94 -19.79 30.21 4.68
N LYS A 95 -19.93 29.78 5.93
CA LYS A 95 -21.09 30.11 6.79
C LYS A 95 -20.97 31.48 7.45
N GLU A 96 -19.76 32.01 7.54
CA GLU A 96 -19.45 33.31 8.15
C GLU A 96 -19.52 34.47 7.15
N ALA A 97 -19.60 34.18 5.84
CA ALA A 97 -19.76 35.12 4.74
C ALA A 97 -21.25 35.29 4.35
#